data_AF-A0A968M658-F1
#
_entry.id   AF-A0A968M658-F1
#
_cell.length_a   1.000
_cell.length_b   1.000
_cell.length_c   1.000
_cell.angle_alpha   90.00
_cell.angle_beta   90.00
_cell.angle_gamma   90.00
#
_symmetry.space_group_name_H-M   'P 1'
#
loop_
_entity.id
_entity.type
_entity.pdbx_description
1 polymer ?
#
loop_
_entity_poly.entity_id
_entity_poly.type
_entity_poly.pdbx_seq_one_letter_code
_entity_poly.pdbx_strand_id
1 'polypeptide(L)' 'MQLPPNPEKQFHLWGWMIFIASAICFTAASIRVGDILSLLGSLLFLLACFVFLVPLFRSP' A
#
# COMPACT_ATOMS: atom_id res chain seq x y z
N MET A 1 -8.76 24.70 -19.18
CA MET A 1 -8.19 23.56 -18.45
C MET A 1 -9.21 23.16 -17.39
N GLN A 2 -10.11 22.20 -17.68
CA GLN A 2 -11.06 21.72 -16.66
C GLN A 2 -10.27 21.02 -15.56
N LEU A 3 -10.20 21.63 -14.37
CA LEU A 3 -9.62 21.04 -13.17
C LEU A 3 -10.59 19.94 -12.70
N PRO A 4 -10.23 18.64 -12.75
CA PRO A 4 -11.13 17.58 -12.30
C PRO A 4 -11.39 17.71 -10.79
N PRO A 5 -12.57 17.28 -10.30
CA PRO A 5 -12.94 17.39 -8.89
C PRO A 5 -11.92 16.65 -8.01
N ASN A 6 -11.28 17.40 -7.11
CA ASN A 6 -10.49 16.93 -5.96
C ASN A 6 -9.21 16.15 -6.33
N PRO A 7 -8.15 16.83 -6.83
CA PRO A 7 -6.87 16.18 -7.22
C PRO A 7 -6.22 15.38 -6.08
N GLU A 8 -6.45 15.80 -4.84
CA GLU A 8 -6.05 15.11 -3.61
C GLU A 8 -6.53 13.65 -3.52
N LYS A 9 -7.77 13.35 -3.94
CA LYS A 9 -8.29 11.96 -3.95
C LYS A 9 -7.53 11.09 -4.96
N GLN A 10 -7.18 11.64 -6.12
CA GLN A 10 -6.46 10.89 -7.15
C GLN A 10 -5.02 10.56 -6.73
N PHE A 11 -4.30 11.51 -6.11
CA PHE A 11 -2.97 11.24 -5.56
C PHE A 11 -3.01 10.18 -4.46
N HIS A 12 -4.04 10.21 -3.60
CA HIS A 12 -4.20 9.22 -2.55
C HIS A 12 -4.45 7.81 -3.12
N LEU A 13 -5.30 7.70 -4.16
CA LEU A 13 -5.55 6.44 -4.89
C LEU A 13 -4.31 5.92 -5.62
N TRP A 14 -3.53 6.81 -6.25
CA TRP A 14 -2.30 6.44 -6.95
C TRP A 14 -1.22 5.98 -5.98
N GLY A 15 -1.04 6.69 -4.86
CA GLY A 15 -0.15 6.27 -3.77
C GLY A 15 -0.53 4.90 -3.23
N TRP A 16 -1.84 4.65 -3.08
CA TRP A 16 -2.38 3.35 -2.69
C TRP A 16 -2.01 2.21 -3.64
N MET A 17 -2.17 2.42 -4.95
CA MET A 17 -1.80 1.41 -5.95
C MET A 17 -0.31 1.05 -5.89
N ILE A 18 0.58 2.05 -5.77
CA ILE A 18 2.02 1.80 -5.65
C ILE A 18 2.34 1.08 -4.32
N PHE A 19 1.65 1.44 -3.23
CA PHE A 19 1.89 0.86 -1.92
C PHE A 19 1.54 -0.64 -1.86
N ILE A 20 0.37 -1.02 -2.38
CA ILE A 20 -0.01 -2.44 -2.51
C ILE A 20 0.98 -3.18 -3.42
N ALA A 21 1.34 -2.60 -4.57
CA ALA A 21 2.27 -3.22 -5.50
C ALA A 21 3.63 -3.50 -4.84
N SER A 22 4.15 -2.54 -4.06
CA SER A 22 5.39 -2.71 -3.30
C SER A 22 5.27 -3.80 -2.23
N ALA A 23 4.14 -3.85 -1.51
CA ALA A 23 3.88 -4.88 -0.49
C ALA A 23 3.88 -6.31 -1.07
N ILE A 24 3.27 -6.48 -2.26
CA ILE A 24 3.24 -7.78 -2.96
C ILE A 24 4.65 -8.19 -3.39
N CYS A 25 5.42 -7.28 -4.01
CA CYS A 25 6.80 -7.55 -4.40
C CYS A 25 7.68 -7.89 -3.19
N PHE A 26 7.55 -7.16 -2.08
CA PHE A 26 8.33 -7.40 -0.86
C PHE A 26 7.96 -8.73 -0.19
N THR A 27 6.67 -9.10 -0.20
CA THR A 27 6.21 -10.41 0.28
C THR A 27 6.76 -11.54 -0.58
N ALA A 28 6.69 -11.41 -1.91
CA ALA A 28 7.23 -12.40 -2.84
C ALA A 28 8.76 -12.56 -2.71
N ALA A 29 9.49 -11.45 -2.55
CA ALA A 29 10.93 -11.47 -2.31
C ALA A 29 11.28 -12.13 -0.97
N SER A 30 10.51 -11.86 0.09
CA SER A 30 10.70 -12.45 1.42
C SER A 30 10.51 -13.97 1.40
N ILE A 31 9.48 -14.46 0.69
CA ILE A 31 9.23 -15.89 0.51
C ILE A 31 10.39 -16.56 -0.27
N ARG A 32 10.96 -15.87 -1.27
CA ARG A 32 12.09 -16.39 -2.06
C ARG A 32 13.38 -16.50 -1.26
N VAL A 33 13.65 -15.57 -0.36
CA VAL A 33 14.87 -15.55 0.47
C VAL A 33 14.76 -16.54 1.65
N GLY A 34 13.55 -16.82 2.14
CA GLY A 34 13.33 -17.73 3.27
C GLY A 34 13.77 -17.14 4.62
N ASP A 35 14.00 -15.82 4.67
CA ASP A 35 14.40 -15.11 5.87
C ASP A 35 13.17 -14.70 6.69
N ILE A 36 13.13 -15.18 7.93
CA ILE A 36 12.05 -14.93 8.89
C ILE A 36 11.95 -13.43 9.20
N LEU A 37 13.05 -12.67 9.21
CA LEU A 37 13.01 -11.22 9.40
C LEU A 37 12.34 -10.52 8.22
N SER A 38 12.62 -10.96 7.00
CA SER A 38 12.00 -10.41 5.79
C SER A 38 10.51 -10.74 5.73
N LEU A 39 10.12 -11.97 6.12
CA LEU A 39 8.72 -12.36 6.29
C LEU A 39 7.99 -11.51 7.32
N LEU A 40 8.61 -11.26 8.48
CA LEU A 40 8.00 -10.42 9.52
C LEU A 40 7.88 -8.95 9.06
N GLY A 41 8.89 -8.45 8.35
CA GLY A 41 8.88 -7.12 7.74
C GLY A 41 7.80 -6.95 6.68
N SER A 42 7.64 -7.92 5.78
CA SER A 42 6.56 -7.93 4.78
C SER A 42 5.18 -8.00 5.43
N LEU A 43 5.01 -8.80 6.49
CA LEU A 43 3.75 -8.89 7.23
C LEU A 43 3.37 -7.56 7.90
N LEU A 44 4.32 -6.90 8.57
CA LEU A 44 4.12 -5.59 9.19
C LEU A 44 3.85 -4.51 8.15
N PHE A 45 4.54 -4.54 7.01
CA PHE A 45 4.30 -3.61 5.91
C PHE A 45 2.91 -3.79 5.29
N LEU A 46 2.47 -5.04 5.08
CA LEU A 46 1.11 -5.35 4.62
C LEU A 46 0.05 -4.87 5.63
N LEU A 47 0.32 -5.03 6.93
CA LEU A 47 -0.56 -4.52 7.98
C LEU A 47 -0.65 -2.99 7.94
N ALA A 48 0.50 -2.31 7.80
CA ALA A 48 0.56 -0.87 7.64
C ALA A 48 -0.20 -0.41 6.38
N CYS A 49 -0.14 -1.17 5.28
CA CYS A 49 -0.99 -0.93 4.10
C CYS A 49 -2.45 -0.91 4.54
N PHE A 50 -2.97 -1.97 5.13
CA PHE A 50 -4.37 -2.02 5.55
C PHE A 50 -4.76 -0.87 6.48
N VAL A 51 -3.91 -0.53 7.45
CA VAL A 51 -4.17 0.58 8.38
C VAL A 51 -4.28 1.92 7.65
N PHE A 52 -3.41 2.19 6.66
CA PHE A 52 -3.51 3.37 5.82
C PHE A 52 -4.69 3.34 4.84
N LEU A 53 -5.30 2.17 4.60
CA LEU A 53 -6.44 1.99 3.68
C LEU A 53 -7.74 2.42 4.32
N VAL A 54 -7.89 2.05 5.59
CA VAL A 54 -9.10 2.26 6.39
C VAL A 54 -9.56 3.74 6.38
N PRO A 55 -8.68 4.76 6.60
CA PRO A 55 -9.09 6.16 6.51
C PRO A 55 -9.55 6.58 5.11
N LEU A 56 -9.01 5.98 4.04
CA LEU A 56 -9.38 6.30 2.66
C LEU A 56 -10.81 5.83 2.34
N PHE A 57 -11.18 4.62 2.76
CA PHE A 57 -12.55 4.09 2.59
C PHE A 57 -13.58 4.74 3.52
N ARG A 58 -13.13 5.28 4.66
CA ARG A 58 -14.00 5.94 5.64
C ARG A 58 -14.17 7.44 5.40
N SER A 59 -13.62 7.97 4.30
CA SER A 59 -13.86 9.34 3.87
C SER A 59 -15.09 9.38 2.94
N PRO A 60 -16.28 9.82 3.41
CA PRO A 60 -17.42 10.10 2.53
C PRO A 60 -17.09 11.14 1.45
#